data_AF-A0A2A5HP84-F1
#
_entry.id   AF-A0A2A5HP84-F1
#
_cell.length_a   1.000
_cell.length_b   1.000
_cell.length_c   1.000
_cell.angle_alpha   90.00
_cell.angle_beta   90.00
_cell.angle_gamma   90.00
#
_symmetry.space_group_name_H-M   'P 1'
#
loop_
_entity.id
_entity.type
_entity.pdbx_description
1 polymer ?
#
loop_
_entity_poly.entity_id
_entity_poly.type
_entity_poly.pdbx_seq_one_letter_code
_entity_poly.pdbx_strand_id
1 'polypeptide(L)'
;MANVEKLVEYIELEMTKNSKSSAANQIREKNSETLGLYDAMVLWKSKVGNRKPWDHKGHIKNTYGEWASDSETSTQYNYDIWSNLHYGYVGRHVGFSEWLLKAGAGYAQLSAGTSPSGYWGRRFSKLGDADFLAAFDDPKDLAAIDIGSKLWVNNKSNITANKILRAIRSRRKELQIK
;
A
#
# COMPACT_ATOMS: atom_id res chain seq x y z
N MET A 1 6.61 2.66 -24.59
CA MET A 1 6.15 2.96 -23.22
C MET A 1 5.03 1.99 -22.89
N ALA A 2 4.97 1.42 -21.68
CA ALA A 2 3.87 0.53 -21.35
C ALA A 2 2.54 1.31 -21.31
N ASN A 3 1.49 0.61 -21.68
CA ASN A 3 0.12 1.07 -21.62
C ASN A 3 -0.40 0.88 -20.18
N VAL A 4 -1.09 1.90 -19.63
CA VAL A 4 -1.55 1.92 -18.23
C VAL A 4 -2.56 0.81 -17.94
N GLU A 5 -3.41 0.43 -18.89
CA GLU A 5 -4.44 -0.58 -18.73
C GLU A 5 -3.83 -1.95 -18.38
N LYS A 6 -2.77 -2.37 -19.08
CA LYS A 6 -2.07 -3.64 -18.77
C LYS A 6 -1.46 -3.67 -17.39
N LEU A 7 -0.97 -2.52 -16.91
CA LEU A 7 -0.35 -2.42 -15.59
C LEU A 7 -1.44 -2.44 -14.50
N VAL A 8 -2.56 -1.78 -14.75
CA VAL A 8 -3.72 -1.82 -13.86
C VAL A 8 -4.32 -3.22 -13.74
N GLU A 9 -4.38 -3.99 -14.84
CA GLU A 9 -4.79 -5.41 -14.79
C GLU A 9 -3.86 -6.24 -13.90
N TYR A 10 -2.54 -6.04 -14.01
CA TYR A 10 -1.57 -6.69 -13.14
C TYR A 10 -1.77 -6.34 -11.67
N ILE A 11 -1.95 -5.06 -11.35
CA ILE A 11 -2.08 -4.66 -9.94
C ILE A 11 -3.41 -5.09 -9.34
N GLU A 12 -4.50 -5.14 -10.13
CA GLU A 12 -5.77 -5.74 -9.73
C GLU A 12 -5.59 -7.22 -9.36
N LEU A 13 -4.89 -7.97 -10.21
CA LEU A 13 -4.61 -9.39 -9.98
C LEU A 13 -3.85 -9.59 -8.67
N GLU A 14 -2.76 -8.84 -8.46
CA GLU A 14 -1.96 -8.97 -7.25
C GLU A 14 -2.72 -8.53 -6.00
N MET A 15 -3.50 -7.44 -6.06
CA MET A 15 -4.39 -7.02 -4.95
C MET A 15 -5.37 -8.14 -4.58
N THR A 16 -5.99 -8.78 -5.58
CA THR A 16 -6.98 -9.84 -5.38
C THR A 16 -6.34 -11.11 -4.82
N LYS A 17 -5.22 -11.53 -5.42
CA LYS A 17 -4.45 -12.72 -5.03
C LYS A 17 -3.91 -12.57 -3.61
N ASN A 18 -3.26 -11.46 -3.30
CA ASN A 18 -2.60 -11.27 -2.02
C ASN A 18 -3.60 -11.10 -0.89
N SER A 19 -4.74 -10.44 -1.12
CA SER A 19 -5.84 -10.35 -0.14
C SER A 19 -6.45 -11.73 0.19
N LYS A 20 -6.46 -12.67 -0.76
CA LYS A 20 -6.99 -14.03 -0.54
C LYS A 20 -5.95 -15.02 -0.01
N SER A 21 -4.70 -14.58 0.16
CA SER A 21 -3.61 -15.47 0.56
C SER A 21 -3.69 -15.89 2.03
N SER A 22 -3.10 -17.05 2.36
CA SER A 22 -2.92 -17.49 3.75
C SER A 22 -2.15 -16.47 4.59
N ALA A 23 -1.16 -15.80 3.99
CA ALA A 23 -0.40 -14.74 4.64
C ALA A 23 -1.30 -13.55 5.04
N ALA A 24 -2.20 -13.09 4.17
CA ALA A 24 -3.13 -12.02 4.51
C ALA A 24 -4.11 -12.44 5.62
N ASN A 25 -4.58 -13.69 5.61
CA ASN A 25 -5.43 -14.22 6.68
C ASN A 25 -4.69 -14.23 8.02
N GLN A 26 -3.45 -14.71 8.08
CA GLN A 26 -2.63 -14.72 9.31
C GLN A 26 -2.40 -13.30 9.85
N ILE A 27 -2.09 -12.34 8.98
CA ILE A 27 -1.91 -10.94 9.40
C ILE A 27 -3.21 -10.38 9.97
N ARG A 28 -4.34 -10.67 9.32
CA ARG A 28 -5.67 -10.21 9.78
C ARG A 28 -6.05 -10.83 11.12
N GLU A 29 -5.82 -12.13 11.31
CA GLU A 29 -6.04 -12.84 12.56
C GLU A 29 -5.24 -12.19 13.69
N LYS A 30 -3.92 -12.01 13.49
CA LYS A 30 -3.06 -11.32 14.47
C LYS A 30 -3.49 -9.90 14.75
N ASN A 31 -3.90 -9.16 13.74
CA ASN A 31 -4.38 -7.78 13.91
C ASN A 31 -5.72 -7.70 14.67
N SER A 32 -6.51 -8.78 14.69
CA SER A 32 -7.75 -8.85 15.45
C SER A 32 -7.57 -9.22 16.93
N GLU A 33 -6.40 -9.74 17.32
CA GLU A 33 -6.07 -10.07 18.71
C GLU A 33 -5.74 -8.78 19.50
N THR A 34 -6.19 -8.70 20.77
CA THR A 34 -6.01 -7.52 21.65
C THR A 34 -4.57 -7.00 21.73
N LEU A 35 -3.57 -7.88 21.64
CA LEU A 35 -2.14 -7.53 21.70
C LEU A 35 -1.34 -7.98 20.47
N GLY A 36 -2.01 -8.44 19.41
CA GLY A 36 -1.38 -9.09 18.25
C GLY A 36 -0.92 -8.15 17.13
N LEU A 37 -1.18 -6.84 17.24
CA LEU A 37 -0.80 -5.87 16.18
C LEU A 37 0.71 -5.90 15.86
N TYR A 38 1.58 -6.17 16.83
CA TYR A 38 3.01 -6.31 16.52
C TYR A 38 3.34 -7.54 15.70
N ASP A 39 2.76 -8.68 16.02
CA ASP A 39 2.98 -9.91 15.25
C ASP A 39 2.40 -9.74 13.84
N ALA A 40 1.25 -9.06 13.73
CA ALA A 40 0.68 -8.65 12.45
C ALA A 40 1.64 -7.74 11.66
N MET A 41 2.27 -6.75 12.31
CA MET A 41 3.24 -5.85 11.66
C MET A 41 4.55 -6.55 11.27
N VAL A 42 5.03 -7.50 12.07
CA VAL A 42 6.20 -8.33 11.73
C VAL A 42 5.90 -9.17 10.48
N LEU A 43 4.73 -9.83 10.45
CA LEU A 43 4.28 -10.59 9.29
C LEU A 43 4.08 -9.70 8.07
N TRP A 44 3.43 -8.54 8.23
CA TRP A 44 3.25 -7.54 7.17
C TRP A 44 4.58 -7.08 6.57
N LYS A 45 5.52 -6.66 7.42
CA LYS A 45 6.87 -6.25 7.02
C LYS A 45 7.58 -7.34 6.21
N SER A 46 7.43 -8.60 6.59
CA SER A 46 8.04 -9.73 5.86
C SER A 46 7.52 -9.88 4.42
N LYS A 47 6.37 -9.28 4.11
CA LYS A 47 5.73 -9.31 2.79
C LYS A 47 5.98 -8.05 1.97
N VAL A 48 5.93 -6.87 2.58
CA VAL A 48 5.96 -5.58 1.87
C VAL A 48 7.31 -4.87 1.89
N GLY A 49 8.27 -5.36 2.67
CA GLY A 49 9.61 -4.77 2.71
C GLY A 49 10.33 -4.83 1.36
N ASN A 50 11.45 -4.13 1.25
CA ASN A 50 12.26 -4.09 0.05
C ASN A 50 12.58 -5.51 -0.48
N ARG A 51 12.26 -5.79 -1.75
CA ARG A 51 12.41 -7.08 -2.43
C ARG A 51 11.65 -8.24 -1.78
N LYS A 52 10.60 -7.95 -1.01
CA LYS A 52 9.71 -8.98 -0.44
C LYS A 52 8.55 -9.29 -1.40
N PRO A 53 7.80 -10.38 -1.18
CA PRO A 53 6.83 -10.88 -2.16
C PRO A 53 5.72 -9.91 -2.59
N TRP A 54 5.42 -8.89 -1.79
CA TRP A 54 4.41 -7.86 -2.07
C TRP A 54 5.03 -6.49 -2.40
N ASP A 55 6.34 -6.43 -2.56
CA ASP A 55 7.04 -5.31 -3.17
C ASP A 55 7.11 -5.52 -4.68
N HIS A 56 6.19 -4.87 -5.39
CA HIS A 56 6.02 -5.04 -6.82
C HIS A 56 6.91 -4.10 -7.65
N LYS A 57 7.61 -3.16 -7.02
CA LYS A 57 8.37 -2.10 -7.71
C LYS A 57 9.36 -2.65 -8.73
N GLY A 58 10.17 -3.64 -8.33
CA GLY A 58 11.16 -4.26 -9.20
C GLY A 58 10.54 -4.99 -10.40
N HIS A 59 9.48 -5.77 -10.17
CA HIS A 59 8.77 -6.45 -11.26
C HIS A 59 8.15 -5.45 -12.23
N ILE A 60 7.45 -4.44 -11.71
CA ILE A 60 6.76 -3.45 -12.53
C ILE A 60 7.75 -2.68 -13.40
N LYS A 61 8.85 -2.20 -12.79
CA LYS A 61 9.89 -1.46 -13.51
C LYS A 61 10.53 -2.30 -14.63
N ASN A 62 10.75 -3.59 -14.39
CA ASN A 62 11.37 -4.49 -15.38
C ASN A 62 10.41 -4.91 -16.51
N THR A 63 9.11 -5.04 -16.21
CA THR A 63 8.12 -5.55 -17.18
C THR A 63 7.41 -4.43 -17.95
N TYR A 64 7.07 -3.33 -17.29
CA TYR A 64 6.31 -2.22 -17.85
C TYR A 64 7.16 -0.95 -18.05
N GLY A 65 8.39 -0.92 -17.52
CA GLY A 65 9.24 0.25 -17.54
C GLY A 65 8.93 1.22 -16.40
N GLU A 66 9.66 2.33 -16.38
CA GLU A 66 9.57 3.33 -15.31
C GLU A 66 8.30 4.19 -15.37
N TRP A 67 7.71 4.33 -16.56
CA TRP A 67 6.55 5.17 -16.82
C TRP A 67 5.51 4.41 -17.66
N ALA A 68 4.25 4.45 -17.24
CA ALA A 68 3.12 3.90 -17.98
C ALA A 68 2.24 5.04 -18.53
N SER A 69 1.96 5.02 -19.84
CA SER A 69 1.16 6.02 -20.53
C SER A 69 -0.34 5.73 -20.44
N ASP A 70 -1.11 6.77 -20.12
CA ASP A 70 -2.56 6.84 -20.23
C ASP A 70 -2.93 7.78 -21.39
N SER A 71 -3.38 7.21 -22.50
CA SER A 71 -3.75 7.96 -23.71
C SER A 71 -5.00 8.81 -23.50
N GLU A 72 -5.90 8.43 -22.59
CA GLU A 72 -7.16 9.14 -22.33
C GLU A 72 -6.90 10.49 -21.66
N THR A 73 -5.94 10.54 -20.74
CA THR A 73 -5.61 11.76 -20.00
C THR A 73 -4.29 12.41 -20.45
N SER A 74 -3.61 11.81 -21.44
CA SER A 74 -2.25 12.21 -21.85
C SER A 74 -1.29 12.34 -20.66
N THR A 75 -1.39 11.41 -19.70
CA THR A 75 -0.61 11.40 -18.46
C THR A 75 0.28 10.17 -18.42
N GLN A 76 1.46 10.30 -17.86
CA GLN A 76 2.34 9.15 -17.57
C GLN A 76 2.44 8.95 -16.06
N TYR A 77 2.28 7.72 -15.60
CA TYR A 77 2.34 7.36 -14.19
C TYR A 77 3.66 6.63 -13.88
N ASN A 78 4.35 7.07 -12.82
CA ASN A 78 5.59 6.42 -12.38
C ASN A 78 5.34 5.00 -11.84
N TYR A 79 6.30 4.09 -12.02
CA TYR A 79 6.22 2.71 -11.56
C TYR A 79 6.01 2.54 -10.04
N ASP A 80 6.44 3.51 -9.22
CA ASP A 80 6.35 3.40 -7.76
C ASP A 80 4.91 3.47 -7.23
N ILE A 81 4.01 4.17 -7.93
CA ILE A 81 2.63 4.38 -7.45
C ILE A 81 1.85 3.06 -7.29
N TRP A 82 2.19 2.05 -8.08
CA TRP A 82 1.40 0.83 -8.21
C TRP A 82 1.59 -0.11 -7.03
N SER A 83 2.84 -0.29 -6.59
CA SER A 83 3.12 -1.06 -5.38
C SER A 83 2.54 -0.36 -4.14
N ASN A 84 2.48 0.98 -4.14
CA ASN A 84 1.88 1.78 -3.07
C ASN A 84 0.34 1.70 -3.06
N LEU A 85 -0.31 1.65 -4.23
CA LEU A 85 -1.74 1.32 -4.34
C LEU A 85 -2.03 -0.06 -3.74
N HIS A 86 -1.24 -1.07 -4.12
CA HIS A 86 -1.35 -2.43 -3.58
C HIS A 86 -1.16 -2.45 -2.06
N TYR A 87 -0.13 -1.77 -1.55
CA TYR A 87 0.15 -1.62 -0.12
C TYR A 87 -1.07 -1.10 0.64
N GLY A 88 -1.65 0.03 0.19
CA GLY A 88 -2.83 0.60 0.82
C GLY A 88 -4.04 -0.33 0.79
N TYR A 89 -4.30 -0.94 -0.37
CA TYR A 89 -5.45 -1.83 -0.56
C TYR A 89 -5.37 -3.08 0.34
N VAL A 90 -4.26 -3.82 0.27
CA VAL A 90 -4.09 -5.06 1.06
C VAL A 90 -3.91 -4.72 2.54
N GLY A 91 -3.27 -3.60 2.88
CA GLY A 91 -3.15 -3.13 4.26
C GLY A 91 -4.50 -2.90 4.92
N ARG A 92 -5.44 -2.25 4.21
CA ARG A 92 -6.81 -2.09 4.71
C ARG A 92 -7.59 -3.41 4.72
N HIS A 93 -7.30 -4.33 3.80
CA HIS A 93 -7.88 -5.67 3.79
C HIS A 93 -7.53 -6.45 5.07
N VAL A 94 -6.28 -6.42 5.50
CA VAL A 94 -5.84 -7.11 6.74
C VAL A 94 -6.21 -6.34 8.02
N GLY A 95 -6.91 -5.22 7.89
CA GLY A 95 -7.52 -4.48 8.99
C GLY A 95 -6.67 -3.38 9.59
N PHE A 96 -5.51 -3.04 9.01
CA PHE A 96 -4.72 -1.90 9.49
C PHE A 96 -5.45 -0.60 9.22
N SER A 97 -5.42 0.36 10.16
CA SER A 97 -5.99 1.68 9.95
C SER A 97 -5.23 2.43 8.85
N GLU A 98 -5.90 3.37 8.19
CA GLU A 98 -5.24 4.25 7.21
C GLU A 98 -4.10 5.04 7.86
N TRP A 99 -4.28 5.48 9.10
CA TRP A 99 -3.22 6.09 9.89
C TRP A 99 -2.02 5.16 10.02
N LEU A 100 -2.20 3.89 10.37
CA LEU A 100 -1.10 2.94 10.53
C LEU A 100 -0.35 2.69 9.21
N LEU A 101 -1.08 2.68 8.09
CA LEU A 101 -0.51 2.50 6.76
C LEU A 101 0.21 3.74 6.22
N LYS A 102 -0.04 4.92 6.79
CA LYS A 102 0.62 6.18 6.43
C LYS A 102 1.64 6.62 7.46
N ALA A 103 1.57 6.07 8.67
CA ALA A 103 2.47 6.38 9.76
C ALA A 103 3.82 5.71 9.51
N GLY A 104 4.72 6.45 8.86
CA GLY A 104 6.14 6.35 9.18
C GLY A 104 6.37 6.72 10.66
N ALA A 105 7.54 6.42 11.22
CA ALA A 105 7.85 6.58 12.64
C ALA A 105 7.62 8.00 13.19
N GLY A 106 7.52 9.01 12.32
CA GLY A 106 7.18 10.39 12.66
C GLY A 106 5.69 10.67 12.98
N TYR A 107 4.73 9.84 12.53
CA TYR A 107 3.29 10.06 12.80
C TYR A 107 2.77 9.29 14.03
N ALA A 108 3.62 8.43 14.61
CA ALA A 108 3.31 7.57 15.76
C ALA A 108 2.95 8.33 17.06
N GLN A 109 3.04 9.66 17.06
CA GLN A 109 2.71 10.52 18.20
C GLN A 109 1.23 10.92 18.30
N LEU A 110 0.40 10.63 17.30
CA LEU A 110 -1.02 11.00 17.33
C LEU A 110 -1.93 9.80 17.60
N SER A 111 -2.11 9.55 18.90
CA SER A 111 -3.41 9.27 19.53
C SER A 111 -4.25 8.11 19.01
N ALA A 112 -3.83 6.86 19.28
CA ALA A 112 -4.81 5.82 19.59
C ALA A 112 -5.04 5.86 21.11
N GLY A 113 -6.18 6.40 21.55
CA GLY A 113 -6.61 6.54 22.96
C GLY A 113 -6.81 5.23 23.72
N THR A 114 -6.08 4.18 23.35
CA THR A 114 -6.10 2.84 23.94
C THR A 114 -4.70 2.35 24.31
N SER A 115 -3.64 3.08 23.97
CA SER A 115 -2.25 2.66 24.19
C SER A 115 -1.48 3.68 25.04
N PRO A 116 -0.71 3.23 26.06
CA PRO A 116 0.12 4.13 26.87
C PRO A 116 1.04 5.00 26.02
N SER A 117 1.31 6.22 26.48
CA SER A 117 2.24 7.14 25.81
C SER A 117 3.57 6.45 25.47
N GLY A 118 4.01 6.59 24.22
CA GLY A 118 5.24 5.99 23.71
C GLY A 118 5.22 4.47 23.49
N TYR A 119 4.09 3.79 23.71
CA TYR A 119 3.95 2.34 23.45
C TYR A 119 4.22 2.00 21.97
N TRP A 120 3.59 2.74 21.05
CA TRP A 120 3.78 2.57 19.62
C TRP A 120 5.19 2.98 19.19
N GLY A 121 5.71 4.11 19.69
CA GLY A 121 7.07 4.57 19.37
C GLY A 121 8.15 3.53 19.71
N ARG A 122 8.08 2.90 20.90
CA ARG A 122 9.02 1.84 21.32
C ARG A 122 8.86 0.53 20.54
N ARG A 123 7.65 0.25 20.05
CA ARG A 123 7.34 -1.00 19.34
C ARG A 123 7.67 -0.90 17.85
N PHE A 124 7.47 0.28 17.25
CA PHE A 124 7.90 0.59 15.89
C PHE A 124 9.41 0.80 15.77
N SER A 125 10.08 1.37 16.78
CA SER A 125 11.55 1.49 16.76
C SER A 125 12.25 0.14 16.66
N LYS A 126 11.68 -0.91 17.28
CA LYS A 126 12.17 -2.30 17.18
C LYS A 126 11.92 -2.96 15.83
N LEU A 127 10.99 -2.45 15.02
CA LEU A 127 10.84 -2.95 13.64
C LEU A 127 12.02 -2.50 12.75
N GLY A 128 12.76 -1.46 13.14
CA GLY A 128 14.15 -1.23 12.74
C GLY A 128 14.42 -1.14 11.23
N ASP A 129 13.52 -0.56 10.45
CA ASP A 129 13.66 -0.49 8.99
C ASP A 129 13.46 0.93 8.47
N ALA A 130 14.57 1.63 8.28
CA ALA A 130 14.56 2.98 7.73
C ALA A 130 13.95 3.02 6.32
N ASP A 131 14.07 1.96 5.52
CA ASP A 131 13.51 1.91 4.16
C ASP A 131 11.99 1.83 4.16
N PHE A 132 11.41 1.04 5.08
CA PHE A 132 9.96 0.99 5.28
C PHE A 132 9.41 2.34 5.75
N LEU A 133 10.16 3.06 6.59
CA LEU A 133 9.76 4.36 7.12
C LEU A 133 9.91 5.49 6.09
N ALA A 134 11.01 5.49 5.33
CA ALA A 134 11.29 6.47 4.28
C ALA A 134 10.26 6.40 3.14
N ALA A 135 9.65 5.23 2.90
CA ALA A 135 8.56 5.07 1.94
C ALA A 135 7.30 5.91 2.28
N PHE A 136 7.21 6.50 3.48
CA PHE A 136 6.11 7.36 3.90
C PHE A 136 6.44 8.86 3.89
N ASP A 137 7.64 9.26 3.46
CA ASP A 137 8.05 10.67 3.45
C ASP A 137 7.69 11.41 2.14
N ASP A 138 7.37 10.69 1.05
CA ASP A 138 6.91 11.30 -0.22
C ASP A 138 5.38 11.48 -0.22
N PRO A 139 4.85 12.73 -0.35
CA PRO A 139 3.41 12.98 -0.47
C PRO A 139 2.71 12.20 -1.59
N LYS A 140 3.41 11.89 -2.68
CA LYS A 140 2.87 11.11 -3.81
C LYS A 140 2.70 9.64 -3.45
N ASP A 141 3.61 9.09 -2.64
CA ASP A 141 3.49 7.74 -2.10
C ASP A 141 2.32 7.64 -1.13
N LEU A 142 2.20 8.64 -0.23
CA LEU A 142 1.05 8.76 0.67
C LEU A 142 -0.28 8.87 -0.09
N ALA A 143 -0.31 9.61 -1.21
CA ALA A 143 -1.48 9.71 -2.07
C ALA A 143 -1.84 8.36 -2.72
N ALA A 144 -0.86 7.61 -3.22
CA ALA A 144 -1.08 6.28 -3.78
C ALA A 144 -1.61 5.28 -2.72
N ILE A 145 -1.01 5.27 -1.52
CA ILE A 145 -1.48 4.47 -0.38
C ILE A 145 -2.91 4.83 0.02
N ASP A 146 -3.23 6.13 0.02
CA ASP A 146 -4.58 6.63 0.29
C ASP A 146 -5.60 6.15 -0.75
N ILE A 147 -5.27 6.23 -2.04
CA ILE A 147 -6.12 5.71 -3.12
C ILE A 147 -6.35 4.20 -2.91
N GLY A 148 -5.28 3.43 -2.70
CA GLY A 148 -5.36 1.99 -2.43
C GLY A 148 -6.27 1.67 -1.24
N SER A 149 -6.11 2.43 -0.15
CA SER A 149 -6.91 2.30 1.05
C SER A 149 -8.41 2.52 0.78
N LYS A 150 -8.74 3.58 0.04
CA LYS A 150 -10.12 3.93 -0.34
C LYS A 150 -10.72 2.90 -1.31
N LEU A 151 -9.92 2.35 -2.22
CA LEU A 151 -10.36 1.28 -3.12
C LEU A 151 -10.85 0.06 -2.33
N TRP A 152 -10.14 -0.36 -1.27
CA TRP A 152 -10.63 -1.44 -0.41
C TRP A 152 -11.89 -1.06 0.35
N VAL A 153 -11.93 0.12 0.98
CA VAL A 153 -13.10 0.56 1.75
C VAL A 153 -14.37 0.55 0.89
N ASN A 154 -14.28 1.07 -0.33
CA ASN A 154 -15.43 1.27 -1.21
C ASN A 154 -15.83 0.02 -2.01
N ASN A 155 -14.90 -0.91 -2.25
CA ASN A 155 -15.14 -2.02 -3.18
C ASN A 155 -14.98 -3.40 -2.55
N LYS A 156 -14.22 -3.51 -1.45
CA LYS A 156 -13.81 -4.80 -0.88
C LYS A 156 -13.28 -5.72 -2.00
N SER A 157 -13.63 -6.99 -1.99
CA SER A 157 -13.23 -7.97 -3.01
C SER A 157 -13.79 -7.71 -4.41
N ASN A 158 -14.71 -6.75 -4.60
CA ASN A 158 -15.29 -6.41 -5.91
C ASN A 158 -14.45 -5.34 -6.65
N ILE A 159 -13.13 -5.30 -6.41
CA ILE A 159 -12.20 -4.44 -7.14
C ILE A 159 -12.11 -4.89 -8.60
N THR A 160 -11.87 -3.94 -9.51
CA THR A 160 -11.63 -4.21 -10.94
C THR A 160 -10.61 -3.21 -11.48
N ALA A 161 -9.94 -3.54 -12.58
CA ALA A 161 -9.02 -2.65 -13.28
C ALA A 161 -9.65 -1.28 -13.58
N ASN A 162 -10.88 -1.27 -14.10
CA ASN A 162 -11.59 -0.03 -14.39
C ASN A 162 -11.83 0.85 -13.15
N LYS A 163 -12.06 0.27 -11.98
CA LYS A 163 -12.21 1.03 -10.74
C LYS A 163 -10.89 1.65 -10.29
N ILE A 164 -9.78 0.93 -10.43
CA ILE A 164 -8.43 1.43 -10.13
C ILE A 164 -8.08 2.58 -11.10
N LEU A 165 -8.28 2.37 -12.39
CA LEU A 165 -7.99 3.34 -13.45
C LEU A 165 -8.78 4.65 -13.25
N ARG A 166 -10.07 4.56 -12.93
CA ARG A 166 -10.89 5.75 -12.58
C ARG A 166 -10.35 6.47 -11.35
N ALA A 167 -9.96 5.74 -10.31
CA ALA A 167 -9.46 6.33 -9.08
C ALA A 167 -8.15 7.11 -9.32
N ILE A 168 -7.17 6.54 -10.03
CA ILE A 168 -5.92 7.23 -10.33
C ILE A 168 -6.14 8.44 -11.25
N ARG A 169 -7.00 8.33 -12.26
CA ARG A 169 -7.31 9.44 -13.18
C ARG A 169 -7.94 10.63 -12.46
N SER A 170 -8.83 10.35 -11.50
CA SER A 170 -9.51 11.38 -10.70
C SER A 170 -8.55 12.15 -9.77
N ARG A 171 -7.43 11.53 -9.39
CA ARG A 171 -6.45 12.07 -8.43
C ARG A 171 -5.04 12.20 -8.99
N ARG A 172 -4.89 12.19 -10.32
CA ARG A 172 -3.59 12.16 -11.02
C ARG A 172 -2.60 13.25 -10.57
N LYS A 173 -3.10 14.44 -10.20
CA LYS A 173 -2.28 15.57 -9.74
C LYS A 173 -1.59 15.32 -8.38
N GLU A 174 -2.11 14.39 -7.59
CA GLU A 174 -1.54 13.98 -6.29
C GLU A 174 -0.50 12.87 -6.46
N LEU A 175 -0.43 12.25 -7.64
CA LEU A 175 0.45 11.13 -7.93
C LEU A 175 1.74 11.59 -8.61
N GLN A 176 2.73 10.70 -8.65
CA GLN A 176 3.93 10.93 -9.42
C GLN A 176 3.65 10.75 -10.91
N ILE A 177 3.45 11.87 -11.60
CA ILE A 177 3.09 11.91 -13.02
C ILE A 177 4.03 12.78 -13.87
N LYS A 178 4.02 12.54 -15.19
CA LYS A 178 4.55 13.41 -16.25
C LYS A 178 3.47 13.70 -17.29
#